data_AF-B7KMJ8-F1
#
_entry.id   AF-B7KMJ8-F1
#
_cell.length_a   1.000
_cell.length_b   1.000
_cell.length_c   1.000
_cell.angle_alpha   90.00
_cell.angle_beta   90.00
_cell.angle_gamma   90.00
#
_symmetry.space_group_name_H-M   'P 1'
#
loop_
_entity.id
_entity.type
_entity.pdbx_description
1 polymer ?
#
loop_
_entity_poly.entity_id
_entity_poly.type
_entity_poly.pdbx_seq_one_letter_code
_entity_poly.pdbx_strand_id
1 'polypeptide(L)'
;MNISHDSANRFLLREQYEPEDLFEEIKASINLIGGTLSADDTIVEKLYSDSSKVELIGYFWSGKHKKPIKGINLISLYYTAPNGDSVPINYRLYNKEEGKTKNEYLREMIKEVLEWGVMPKTITTDSWYSSKDNLKFFRERKFNFLVGIAKNRQVKVMDGKFCKVEQLDIPEDGMIVYLKEFGWVKVFQRVFKNEIPRYYVIHQTEESQLEVFTRSQFRSLCSIHWGIECYHRALKQLCGLSKFLVRTSQAIANHIFCSLRAFCQLELMRIQETIENWYEIQRELYLKVAREFIIKRAQEQKALAS
;
A
#
# COMPACT_ATOMS: atom_id res chain seq x y z
N MET A 1 -9.16 -21.53 -21.54
CA MET A 1 -7.70 -21.75 -21.35
C MET A 1 -7.51 -23.03 -20.57
N ASN A 2 -6.90 -24.07 -21.15
CA ASN A 2 -6.50 -25.28 -20.42
C ASN A 2 -5.06 -25.09 -19.92
N ILE A 3 -4.90 -24.51 -18.73
CA ILE A 3 -3.60 -24.41 -18.06
C ILE A 3 -3.46 -25.65 -17.17
N SER A 4 -2.44 -26.48 -17.42
CA SER A 4 -2.15 -27.60 -16.53
C SER A 4 -1.42 -27.13 -15.27
N HIS A 5 -1.61 -27.85 -14.16
CA HIS A 5 -0.92 -27.57 -12.89
C HIS A 5 0.61 -27.53 -13.06
N ASP A 6 1.16 -28.47 -13.85
CA ASP A 6 2.61 -28.54 -14.10
C ASP A 6 3.12 -27.40 -14.99
N SER A 7 2.27 -26.84 -15.85
CA SER A 7 2.62 -25.64 -16.60
C SER A 7 2.73 -24.42 -15.68
N ALA A 8 1.80 -24.27 -14.72
CA ALA A 8 1.81 -23.16 -13.77
C ALA A 8 3.03 -23.22 -12.84
N ASN A 9 3.37 -24.40 -12.30
CA ASN A 9 4.56 -24.54 -11.46
C ASN A 9 5.86 -24.29 -12.23
N ARG A 10 5.97 -24.77 -13.48
CA ARG A 10 7.14 -24.50 -14.33
C ARG A 10 7.28 -23.01 -14.62
N PHE A 11 6.19 -22.32 -14.91
CA PHE A 11 6.19 -20.87 -15.09
C PHE A 11 6.71 -20.15 -13.83
N LEU A 12 6.15 -20.46 -12.66
CA LEU A 12 6.57 -19.83 -11.40
C LEU A 12 8.04 -20.08 -11.04
N LEU A 13 8.62 -21.21 -11.46
CA LEU A 13 10.02 -21.52 -11.18
C LEU A 13 11.00 -20.98 -12.24
N ARG A 14 10.52 -20.67 -13.45
CA ARG A 14 11.37 -20.30 -14.59
C ARG A 14 11.45 -18.79 -14.79
N GLU A 15 10.32 -18.09 -14.73
CA GLU A 15 10.30 -16.66 -15.03
C GLU A 15 11.02 -15.86 -13.95
N GLN A 16 11.47 -14.66 -14.31
CA GLN A 16 12.03 -13.68 -13.38
C GLN A 16 11.41 -12.34 -13.73
N TYR A 17 10.52 -11.86 -12.86
CA TYR A 17 9.87 -10.58 -13.02
C TYR A 17 10.39 -9.60 -11.99
N GLU A 18 10.65 -8.39 -12.45
CA GLU A 18 11.10 -7.27 -11.66
C GLU A 18 9.99 -6.23 -11.49
N PRO A 19 10.08 -5.34 -10.49
CA PRO A 19 9.11 -4.27 -10.31
C PRO A 19 8.97 -3.34 -11.52
N GLU A 20 10.04 -3.16 -12.30
CA GLU A 20 10.01 -2.38 -13.54
C GLU A 20 9.07 -3.01 -14.59
N ASP A 21 9.00 -4.33 -14.70
CA ASP A 21 8.07 -5.01 -15.62
C ASP A 21 6.61 -4.67 -15.32
N LEU A 22 6.27 -4.52 -14.03
CA LEU A 22 4.94 -4.10 -13.60
C LEU A 22 4.67 -2.65 -14.02
N PHE A 23 5.65 -1.77 -13.84
CA PHE A 23 5.55 -0.35 -14.18
C PHE A 23 5.41 -0.14 -15.69
N GLU A 24 6.18 -0.87 -16.50
CA GLU A 24 6.13 -0.81 -17.96
C GLU A 24 4.74 -1.11 -18.52
N GLU A 25 3.98 -2.02 -17.87
CA GLU A 25 2.62 -2.39 -18.28
C GLU A 25 1.61 -1.23 -18.08
N ILE A 26 1.81 -0.39 -17.06
CA ILE A 26 0.83 0.63 -16.66
C ILE A 26 1.21 2.05 -17.08
N LYS A 27 2.49 2.33 -17.35
CA LYS A 27 3.00 3.71 -17.48
C LYS A 27 2.34 4.51 -18.61
N ALA A 28 1.89 3.83 -19.67
CA ALA A 28 1.21 4.47 -20.80
C ALA A 28 -0.23 4.88 -20.48
N SER A 29 -0.81 4.33 -19.41
CA SER A 29 -2.23 4.49 -19.06
C SER A 29 -2.46 5.47 -17.92
N ILE A 30 -1.41 6.12 -17.40
CA ILE A 30 -1.53 7.02 -16.25
C ILE A 30 -0.65 8.28 -16.39
N ASN A 31 -1.15 9.41 -15.88
CA ASN A 31 -0.36 10.65 -15.82
C ASN A 31 0.70 10.58 -14.70
N LEU A 32 1.97 10.51 -15.11
CA LEU A 32 3.13 10.37 -14.21
C LEU A 32 3.56 11.68 -13.51
N ILE A 33 2.92 12.82 -13.81
CA ILE A 33 3.35 14.13 -13.32
C ILE A 33 2.39 14.67 -12.25
N GLY A 34 2.96 15.14 -11.14
CA GLY A 34 2.29 15.95 -10.13
C GLY A 34 1.42 15.18 -9.14
N GLY A 35 1.34 13.84 -9.25
CA GLY A 35 0.55 12.99 -8.37
C GLY A 35 1.15 12.78 -6.98
N THR A 36 0.56 11.82 -6.26
CA THR A 36 0.92 11.46 -4.89
C THR A 36 1.41 10.03 -4.81
N LEU A 37 2.61 9.83 -4.26
CA LEU A 37 3.09 8.51 -3.85
C LEU A 37 2.50 8.16 -2.48
N SER A 38 1.92 6.98 -2.35
CA SER A 38 1.48 6.42 -1.08
C SER A 38 2.31 5.16 -0.81
N ALA A 39 2.95 5.10 0.34
CA ALA A 39 3.74 3.93 0.75
C ALA A 39 3.17 3.31 2.01
N ASP A 40 2.98 2.00 1.94
CA ASP A 40 2.51 1.15 3.03
C ASP A 40 2.92 -0.30 2.74
N ASP A 41 2.78 -1.17 3.72
CA ASP A 41 3.06 -2.59 3.56
C ASP A 41 1.93 -3.49 4.04
N THR A 42 1.90 -4.70 3.48
CA THR A 42 0.92 -5.70 3.87
C THR A 42 1.58 -7.05 4.10
N ILE A 43 1.05 -7.79 5.07
CA ILE A 43 1.53 -9.14 5.38
C ILE A 43 0.72 -10.15 4.58
N VAL A 44 1.40 -10.97 3.79
CA VAL A 44 0.86 -12.20 3.19
C VAL A 44 0.99 -13.31 4.23
N GLU A 45 -0.13 -13.71 4.84
CA GLU A 45 -0.15 -14.67 5.95
C GLU A 45 0.34 -16.06 5.51
N LYS A 46 1.32 -16.63 6.23
CA LYS A 46 1.89 -17.96 6.00
C LYS A 46 2.02 -18.74 7.32
N LEU A 47 0.91 -18.83 8.05
CA LEU A 47 0.85 -19.33 9.43
C LEU A 47 1.45 -20.74 9.60
N TYR A 48 1.26 -21.62 8.62
CA TYR A 48 1.70 -23.02 8.66
C TYR A 48 3.04 -23.27 7.94
N SER A 49 3.69 -22.22 7.43
CA SER A 49 4.95 -22.39 6.73
C SER A 49 6.12 -22.54 7.70
N ASP A 50 7.13 -23.27 7.24
CA ASP A 50 8.40 -23.44 7.93
C ASP A 50 9.34 -22.29 7.50
N SER A 51 9.55 -21.33 8.40
CA SER A 51 10.39 -20.17 8.15
C SER A 51 11.88 -20.50 8.01
N SER A 52 12.30 -21.72 8.39
CA SER A 52 13.69 -22.17 8.18
C SER A 52 13.97 -22.59 6.73
N LYS A 53 12.92 -22.77 5.91
CA LYS A 53 13.01 -23.31 4.55
C LYS A 53 12.73 -22.27 3.46
N VAL A 54 12.33 -21.06 3.85
CA VAL A 54 11.93 -20.00 2.92
C VAL A 54 12.41 -18.65 3.46
N GLU A 55 13.42 -18.09 2.80
CA GLU A 55 14.11 -16.85 3.16
C GLU A 55 13.16 -15.65 3.38
N LEU A 56 12.14 -15.52 2.53
CA LEU A 56 11.18 -14.41 2.58
C LEU A 56 10.16 -14.50 3.74
N ILE A 57 10.12 -15.62 4.48
CA ILE A 57 9.15 -15.81 5.57
C ILE A 57 9.74 -15.33 6.89
N GLY A 58 9.16 -14.26 7.41
CA GLY A 58 9.50 -13.67 8.70
C GLY A 58 8.32 -13.62 9.67
N TYR A 59 8.58 -13.08 10.86
CA TYR A 59 7.54 -12.73 11.83
C TYR A 59 7.24 -11.24 11.76
N PHE A 60 5.98 -10.90 11.53
CA PHE A 60 5.52 -9.52 11.41
C PHE A 60 4.28 -9.30 12.27
N TRP A 61 4.16 -8.12 12.89
CA TRP A 61 2.98 -7.77 13.69
C TRP A 61 1.75 -7.69 12.80
N SER A 62 0.71 -8.47 13.10
CA SER A 62 -0.58 -8.38 12.40
C SER A 62 -1.59 -7.62 13.25
N GLY A 63 -2.12 -6.51 12.71
CA GLY A 63 -3.24 -5.79 13.33
C GLY A 63 -4.50 -6.64 13.47
N LYS A 64 -4.74 -7.57 12.52
CA LYS A 64 -5.88 -8.51 12.55
C LYS A 64 -5.77 -9.51 13.69
N HIS A 65 -4.59 -10.10 13.89
CA HIS A 65 -4.37 -11.12 14.92
C HIS A 65 -3.89 -10.55 16.26
N LYS A 66 -3.55 -9.26 16.31
CA LYS A 66 -2.97 -8.53 17.46
C LYS A 66 -1.74 -9.23 18.06
N LYS A 67 -0.93 -9.87 17.20
CA LYS A 67 0.30 -10.57 17.57
C LYS A 67 1.24 -10.68 16.36
N PRO A 68 2.54 -10.95 16.58
CA PRO A 68 3.43 -11.37 15.51
C PRO A 68 2.94 -12.67 14.87
N ILE A 69 2.87 -12.70 13.54
CA ILE A 69 2.50 -13.87 12.75
C ILE A 69 3.58 -14.16 11.71
N LYS A 70 3.66 -15.42 11.26
CA LYS A 70 4.47 -15.80 10.11
C LYS A 70 3.85 -15.26 8.83
N GLY A 71 4.66 -14.66 7.98
CA GLY A 71 4.22 -14.18 6.68
C GLY A 71 5.36 -13.63 5.85
N ILE A 72 5.00 -13.12 4.67
CA ILE A 72 5.89 -12.36 3.80
C ILE A 72 5.41 -10.92 3.84
N ASN A 73 6.34 -9.97 3.97
CA ASN A 73 6.00 -8.56 4.01
C ASN A 73 6.18 -7.96 2.60
N LEU A 74 5.07 -7.50 2.03
CA LEU A 74 5.01 -6.83 0.73
C LEU A 74 4.94 -5.33 0.97
N ILE A 75 6.01 -4.61 0.69
CA ILE A 75 6.09 -3.15 0.69
C ILE A 75 5.61 -2.68 -0.68
N SER A 76 4.70 -1.71 -0.72
CA SER A 76 4.13 -1.19 -1.97
C SER A 76 4.32 0.31 -2.07
N LEU A 77 4.60 0.78 -3.29
CA LEU A 77 4.53 2.17 -3.67
C LEU A 77 3.38 2.33 -4.67
N TYR A 78 2.34 3.01 -4.21
CA TYR A 78 1.08 3.20 -4.92
C TYR A 78 0.96 4.66 -5.33
N TYR A 79 0.79 4.93 -6.62
CA TYR A 79 0.77 6.29 -7.13
C TYR A 79 -0.64 6.68 -7.55
N THR A 80 -1.10 7.83 -7.08
CA THR A 80 -2.37 8.46 -7.46
C THR A 80 -2.07 9.70 -8.29
N ALA A 81 -2.46 9.66 -9.56
CA ALA A 81 -2.33 10.78 -10.49
C ALA A 81 -3.28 11.94 -10.12
N PRO A 82 -3.02 13.17 -10.63
CA PRO A 82 -3.87 14.33 -10.32
C PRO A 82 -5.34 14.17 -10.71
N ASN A 83 -5.65 13.34 -11.71
CA ASN A 83 -7.01 13.04 -12.15
C ASN A 83 -7.71 11.98 -11.28
N GLY A 84 -7.01 11.36 -10.33
CA GLY A 84 -7.56 10.36 -9.40
C GLY A 84 -7.20 8.90 -9.74
N ASP A 85 -6.70 8.62 -10.95
CA ASP A 85 -6.27 7.28 -11.34
C ASP A 85 -5.14 6.80 -10.45
N SER A 86 -5.19 5.54 -10.02
CA SER A 86 -4.26 5.08 -8.99
C SER A 86 -3.78 3.65 -9.23
N VAL A 87 -2.47 3.44 -9.28
CA VAL A 87 -1.86 2.15 -9.65
C VAL A 87 -0.64 1.83 -8.78
N PRO A 88 -0.33 0.54 -8.53
CA PRO A 88 0.94 0.18 -7.93
C PRO A 88 2.07 0.37 -8.96
N ILE A 89 3.07 1.18 -8.62
CA ILE A 89 4.17 1.50 -9.55
C ILE A 89 5.49 0.83 -9.17
N ASN A 90 5.64 0.37 -7.92
CA ASN A 90 6.82 -0.35 -7.46
C ASN A 90 6.45 -1.19 -6.22
N TYR A 91 7.17 -2.28 -5.97
CA TYR A 91 7.00 -3.12 -4.78
C TYR A 91 8.32 -3.74 -4.32
N ARG A 92 8.38 -4.16 -3.05
CA ARG A 92 9.48 -4.98 -2.51
C ARG A 92 8.96 -6.09 -1.62
N LEU A 93 9.61 -7.24 -1.70
CA LEU A 93 9.45 -8.30 -0.71
C LEU A 93 10.55 -8.12 0.32
N TYR A 94 10.17 -7.86 1.57
CA TYR A 94 11.16 -7.66 2.62
C TYR A 94 11.96 -8.93 2.83
N ASN A 95 13.28 -8.82 2.65
CA ASN A 95 14.22 -9.88 2.91
C ASN A 95 15.15 -9.49 4.07
N LYS A 96 15.17 -10.30 5.13
CA LYS A 96 16.01 -10.01 6.30
C LYS A 96 17.49 -10.22 6.00
N GLU A 97 17.83 -11.12 5.07
CA GLU A 97 19.21 -11.47 4.75
C GLU A 97 19.95 -10.33 4.03
N GLU A 98 19.21 -9.44 3.36
CA GLU A 98 19.78 -8.23 2.73
C GLU A 98 20.27 -7.20 3.75
N GLY A 99 19.94 -7.35 5.04
CA GLY A 99 20.34 -6.41 6.09
C GLY A 99 19.67 -5.03 5.97
N LYS A 100 18.71 -4.87 5.06
CA LYS A 100 17.97 -3.62 4.82
C LYS A 100 16.72 -3.54 5.68
N THR A 101 16.42 -2.33 6.14
CA THR A 101 15.16 -1.97 6.77
C THR A 101 14.10 -1.64 5.72
N LYS A 102 12.82 -1.71 6.08
CA LYS A 102 11.72 -1.22 5.22
C LYS A 102 11.88 0.25 4.83
N ASN A 103 12.48 1.06 5.70
CA ASN A 103 12.74 2.47 5.41
C ASN A 103 13.78 2.62 4.28
N GLU A 104 14.79 1.75 4.24
CA GLU A 104 15.78 1.71 3.14
C GLU A 104 15.14 1.26 1.83
N TYR A 105 14.36 0.17 1.85
CA TYR A 105 13.59 -0.26 0.68
C TYR A 105 12.71 0.85 0.13
N LEU A 106 11.98 1.58 0.99
CA LEU A 106 11.14 2.69 0.54
C LEU A 106 11.96 3.77 -0.19
N ARG A 107 13.13 4.15 0.34
CA ARG A 107 13.98 5.16 -0.31
C ARG A 107 14.54 4.67 -1.64
N GLU A 108 14.89 3.39 -1.76
CA GLU A 108 15.31 2.77 -3.02
C GLU A 108 14.18 2.79 -4.05
N MET A 109 12.99 2.30 -3.68
CA MET A 109 11.81 2.30 -4.55
C MET A 109 11.45 3.70 -5.05
N ILE A 110 11.55 4.72 -4.18
CA ILE A 110 11.31 6.11 -4.58
C ILE A 110 12.37 6.60 -5.56
N LYS A 111 13.65 6.25 -5.39
CA LYS A 111 14.70 6.64 -6.33
C LYS A 111 14.44 6.08 -7.72
N GLU A 112 14.12 4.78 -7.79
CA GLU A 112 13.85 4.09 -9.04
C GLU A 112 12.67 4.68 -9.80
N VAL A 113 11.52 4.91 -9.14
CA VAL A 113 10.36 5.46 -9.87
C VAL A 113 10.61 6.87 -10.39
N LEU A 114 11.45 7.65 -9.71
CA LEU A 114 11.87 8.97 -10.22
C LEU A 114 12.78 8.81 -11.46
N GLU A 115 13.68 7.83 -11.45
CA GLU A 115 14.54 7.50 -12.59
C GLU A 115 13.73 6.95 -13.78
N TRP A 116 12.65 6.20 -13.50
CA TRP A 116 11.67 5.73 -14.50
C TRP A 116 10.75 6.84 -15.05
N GLY A 117 10.92 8.09 -14.58
CA GLY A 117 10.22 9.26 -15.11
C GLY A 117 8.95 9.66 -14.36
N VAL A 118 8.63 9.04 -13.22
CA VAL A 118 7.54 9.51 -12.34
C VAL A 118 7.98 10.82 -11.69
N MET A 119 7.13 11.84 -11.72
CA MET A 119 7.41 13.15 -11.13
C MET A 119 6.32 13.50 -10.08
N PRO A 120 6.28 12.81 -8.94
CA PRO A 120 5.27 13.05 -7.92
C PRO A 120 5.54 14.36 -7.19
N LYS A 121 4.47 15.03 -6.77
CA LYS A 121 4.54 16.24 -5.95
C LYS A 121 4.51 15.94 -4.46
N THR A 122 3.81 14.87 -4.08
CA THR A 122 3.52 14.56 -2.68
C THR A 122 3.86 13.12 -2.36
N ILE A 123 4.31 12.85 -1.13
CA ILE A 123 4.39 11.50 -0.58
C ILE A 123 3.55 11.35 0.69
N THR A 124 2.90 10.21 0.84
CA THR A 124 2.12 9.86 2.02
C THR A 124 2.55 8.52 2.58
N THR A 125 2.71 8.44 3.90
CA THR A 125 3.09 7.19 4.57
C THR A 125 2.40 7.05 5.91
N ASP A 126 2.34 5.81 6.40
CA ASP A 126 2.00 5.54 7.78
C ASP A 126 3.11 5.97 8.76
N SER A 127 2.91 5.68 10.04
CA SER A 127 3.87 6.00 11.10
C SER A 127 5.13 5.13 11.15
N TRP A 128 5.12 3.94 10.55
CA TRP A 128 6.29 3.07 10.51
C TRP A 128 7.41 3.66 9.64
N TYR A 129 7.04 4.42 8.61
CA TYR A 129 7.98 5.10 7.70
C TYR A 129 8.37 6.52 8.16
N SER A 130 8.03 6.91 9.39
CA SER A 130 8.31 8.25 9.97
C SER A 130 9.73 8.46 10.51
N SER A 131 10.68 7.64 10.06
CA SER A 131 12.08 7.75 10.46
C SER A 131 12.65 9.12 10.07
N LYS A 132 13.62 9.61 10.86
CA LYS A 132 14.27 10.90 10.59
C LYS A 132 14.90 10.94 9.20
N ASP A 133 15.51 9.83 8.79
CA ASP A 133 16.17 9.73 7.49
C ASP A 133 15.18 9.77 6.34
N ASN A 134 13.99 9.16 6.49
CA ASN A 134 12.92 9.29 5.50
C ASN A 134 12.40 10.72 5.41
N LEU A 135 12.12 11.38 6.52
CA LEU A 135 11.63 12.76 6.50
C LEU A 135 12.62 13.70 5.82
N LYS A 136 13.92 13.56 6.13
CA LYS A 136 14.99 14.32 5.48
C LYS A 136 15.08 14.00 3.98
N PHE A 137 15.03 12.72 3.62
CA PHE A 137 15.04 12.27 2.23
C PHE A 137 13.86 12.85 1.44
N PHE A 138 12.64 12.86 1.99
CA PHE A 138 11.47 13.45 1.32
C PHE A 138 11.66 14.95 1.07
N ARG A 139 12.20 15.68 2.06
CA ARG A 139 12.53 17.10 1.91
C ARG A 139 13.62 17.34 0.87
N GLU A 140 14.69 16.53 0.86
CA GLU A 140 15.78 16.61 -0.12
C GLU A 140 15.27 16.38 -1.56
N ARG A 141 14.29 15.49 -1.73
CA ARG A 141 13.60 15.24 -3.00
C ARG A 141 12.51 16.26 -3.33
N LYS A 142 12.36 17.31 -2.51
CA LYS A 142 11.37 18.38 -2.68
C LYS A 142 9.93 17.85 -2.77
N PHE A 143 9.60 16.83 -1.99
CA PHE A 143 8.23 16.40 -1.83
C PHE A 143 7.52 17.22 -0.74
N ASN A 144 6.27 17.58 -1.02
CA ASN A 144 5.32 17.78 0.06
C ASN A 144 5.04 16.43 0.70
N PHE A 145 4.74 16.37 2.00
CA PHE A 145 4.40 15.09 2.59
C PHE A 145 3.36 15.13 3.68
N LEU A 146 2.61 14.02 3.78
CA LEU A 146 1.78 13.65 4.92
C LEU A 146 2.33 12.35 5.49
N VAL A 147 2.88 12.39 6.70
CA VAL A 147 3.46 11.21 7.33
C VAL A 147 2.79 11.00 8.68
N GLY A 148 2.26 9.80 8.92
CA GLY A 148 1.84 9.40 10.25
C GLY A 148 3.02 9.49 11.22
N ILE A 149 2.81 9.83 12.48
CA ILE A 149 3.88 9.85 13.49
C ILE A 149 3.44 9.13 14.76
N ALA A 150 4.40 8.54 15.46
CA ALA A 150 4.15 7.93 16.76
C ALA A 150 3.73 9.00 17.78
N LYS A 151 2.80 8.65 18.67
CA LYS A 151 2.24 9.53 19.71
C LYS A 151 3.27 10.14 20.67
N ASN A 152 4.42 9.47 20.82
CA ASN A 152 5.53 9.90 21.68
C ASN A 152 6.60 10.75 20.93
N ARG A 153 6.37 11.08 19.65
CA ARG A 153 7.27 11.92 18.87
C ARG A 153 7.46 13.29 19.53
N GLN A 154 8.70 13.76 19.58
CA GLN A 154 9.06 15.00 20.26
C GLN A 154 8.84 16.21 19.37
N VAL A 155 8.05 17.16 19.85
CA VAL A 155 7.66 18.39 19.16
C VAL A 155 7.75 19.59 20.12
N LYS A 156 7.84 20.80 19.57
CA LYS A 156 7.91 22.04 20.34
C LYS A 156 7.00 23.09 19.69
N VAL A 157 6.11 23.70 20.46
CA VAL A 157 5.40 24.92 20.02
C VAL A 157 6.38 26.11 20.04
N MET A 158 6.10 27.19 19.32
CA MET A 158 6.91 28.42 19.38
C MET A 158 7.14 28.84 20.84
N ASP A 159 8.39 29.12 21.19
CA ASP A 159 8.86 29.45 22.55
C ASP A 159 8.55 28.43 23.67
N GLY A 160 8.03 27.25 23.31
CA GLY A 160 7.76 26.15 24.22
C GLY A 160 8.97 25.27 24.52
N LYS A 161 8.76 24.25 25.37
CA LYS A 161 9.71 23.13 25.59
C LYS A 161 9.29 21.93 24.75
N PHE A 162 10.24 21.03 24.49
CA PHE A 162 9.92 19.78 23.82
C PHE A 162 8.98 18.93 24.67
N CYS A 163 7.91 18.46 24.07
CA CYS A 163 6.94 17.53 24.66
C CYS A 163 6.58 16.45 23.64
N LYS A 164 5.83 15.44 24.08
CA LYS A 164 5.27 14.42 23.17
C LYS A 164 4.09 15.03 22.41
N VAL A 165 3.92 14.66 21.13
CA VAL A 165 2.77 15.15 20.34
C VAL A 165 1.42 14.81 20.98
N GLU A 166 1.32 13.67 21.70
CA GLU A 166 0.09 13.30 22.41
C GLU A 166 -0.29 14.23 23.58
N GLN A 167 0.63 15.08 24.03
CA GLN A 167 0.40 16.04 25.10
C GLN A 167 -0.06 17.41 24.59
N LEU A 168 -0.08 17.61 23.27
CA LEU A 168 -0.57 18.84 22.67
C LEU A 168 -2.09 18.79 22.53
N ASP A 169 -2.75 19.91 22.81
CA ASP A 169 -4.12 20.16 22.43
C ASP A 169 -4.13 20.68 20.98
N ILE A 170 -4.36 19.79 20.01
CA ILE A 170 -4.23 20.10 18.58
C ILE A 170 -5.60 20.53 18.04
N PRO A 171 -5.75 21.78 17.56
CA PRO A 171 -7.00 22.25 16.96
C PRO A 171 -7.34 21.47 15.69
N GLU A 172 -8.61 21.52 15.29
CA GLU A 172 -9.09 20.81 14.10
C GLU A 172 -8.37 21.23 12.80
N ASP A 173 -7.95 22.50 12.71
CA ASP A 173 -7.18 23.06 11.59
C ASP A 173 -5.67 22.79 11.68
N GLY A 174 -5.25 22.00 12.67
CA GLY A 174 -3.86 21.64 12.91
C GLY A 174 -3.07 22.73 13.66
N MET A 175 -1.87 22.37 14.07
CA MET A 175 -0.96 23.26 14.82
C MET A 175 0.43 23.23 14.21
N ILE A 176 1.07 24.39 14.06
CA ILE A 176 2.47 24.46 13.62
C ILE A 176 3.37 24.19 14.81
N VAL A 177 4.27 23.24 14.65
CA VAL A 177 5.23 22.82 15.66
C VAL A 177 6.60 22.57 15.05
N TYR A 178 7.65 22.73 15.84
CA TYR A 178 8.97 22.31 15.49
C TYR A 178 9.14 20.82 15.82
N LEU A 179 9.29 19.98 14.80
CA LEU A 179 9.57 18.56 14.94
C LEU A 179 11.06 18.36 15.25
N LYS A 180 11.36 17.69 16.37
CA LYS A 180 12.74 17.49 16.84
C LYS A 180 13.63 16.92 15.73
N GLU A 181 14.77 17.57 15.50
CA GLU A 181 15.79 17.22 14.49
C GLU A 181 15.33 17.20 13.02
N PHE A 182 14.19 17.82 12.72
CA PHE A 182 13.69 17.97 11.36
C PHE A 182 13.47 19.43 10.98
N GLY A 183 12.56 20.13 11.67
CA GLY A 183 12.14 21.49 11.32
C GLY A 183 10.66 21.75 11.60
N TRP A 184 10.16 22.89 11.12
CA TRP A 184 8.75 23.27 11.25
C TRP A 184 7.84 22.41 10.37
N VAL A 185 6.75 21.94 10.96
CA VAL A 185 5.71 21.13 10.33
C VAL A 185 4.35 21.53 10.90
N LYS A 186 3.27 21.18 10.20
CA LYS A 186 1.91 21.32 10.72
C LYS A 186 1.40 19.96 11.15
N VAL A 187 1.09 19.79 12.43
CA VAL A 187 0.54 18.55 12.97
C VAL A 187 -0.97 18.56 12.95
N PHE A 188 -1.54 17.42 12.56
CA PHE A 188 -2.97 17.13 12.65
C PHE A 188 -3.20 15.92 13.53
N GLN A 189 -4.31 15.93 14.25
CA GLN A 189 -4.80 14.79 15.02
C GLN A 189 -6.06 14.23 14.37
N ARG A 190 -6.14 12.91 14.27
CA ARG A 190 -7.35 12.20 13.84
C ARG A 190 -7.80 11.25 14.94
N VAL A 191 -9.00 11.49 15.45
CA VAL A 191 -9.64 10.64 16.46
C VAL A 191 -10.63 9.72 15.75
N PHE A 192 -10.49 8.42 15.96
CA PHE A 192 -11.45 7.42 15.48
C PHE A 192 -12.27 6.90 16.65
N LYS A 193 -13.52 6.51 16.41
CA LYS A 193 -14.40 5.98 17.45
C LYS A 193 -13.76 4.73 18.07
N ASN A 194 -13.51 4.76 19.38
CA ASN A 194 -12.90 3.68 20.16
C ASN A 194 -11.45 3.30 19.76
N GLU A 195 -10.70 4.18 19.08
CA GLU A 195 -9.28 3.94 18.79
C GLU A 195 -8.37 4.99 19.43
N ILE A 196 -7.10 4.63 19.54
CA ILE A 196 -6.03 5.55 19.91
C ILE A 196 -5.94 6.65 18.84
N PRO A 197 -5.89 7.93 19.23
CA PRO A 197 -5.71 9.02 18.28
C PRO A 197 -4.47 8.80 17.40
N ARG A 198 -4.59 9.08 16.10
CA ARG A 198 -3.47 9.07 15.16
C ARG A 198 -3.01 10.50 14.91
N TYR A 199 -1.70 10.66 14.79
CA TYR A 199 -1.06 11.95 14.59
C TYR A 199 -0.35 11.95 13.24
N TYR A 200 -0.43 13.07 12.53
CA TYR A 200 0.16 13.22 11.21
C TYR A 200 0.95 14.53 11.16
N VAL A 201 2.08 14.52 10.46
CA VAL A 201 2.85 15.72 10.13
C VAL A 201 2.64 16.06 8.66
N ILE A 202 2.38 17.33 8.40
CA ILE A 202 2.38 17.94 7.08
C ILE A 202 3.64 18.77 6.92
N HIS A 203 4.30 18.59 5.80
CA HIS A 203 5.36 19.46 5.32
C HIS A 203 5.03 19.94 3.91
N GLN A 204 5.31 21.21 3.67
CA GLN A 204 5.24 21.83 2.35
C GLN A 204 6.64 22.32 1.98
N THR A 205 7.01 22.18 0.71
CA THR A 205 8.29 22.68 0.19
C THR A 205 8.38 24.21 0.26
N GLU A 206 7.24 24.89 0.13
CA GLU A 206 7.12 26.33 0.32
C GLU A 206 6.61 26.61 1.74
N GLU A 207 7.40 27.33 2.54
CA GLU A 207 7.05 27.62 3.94
C GLU A 207 5.74 28.40 4.08
N SER A 208 5.47 29.33 3.15
CA SER A 208 4.20 30.10 3.12
C SER A 208 2.97 29.21 2.94
N GLN A 209 3.11 28.06 2.28
CA GLN A 209 2.02 27.10 2.08
C GLN A 209 1.73 26.29 3.34
N LEU A 210 2.68 26.18 4.28
CA LEU A 210 2.49 25.40 5.49
C LEU A 210 1.45 26.05 6.41
N GLU A 211 1.46 27.37 6.54
CA GLU A 211 0.53 28.11 7.41
C GLU A 211 -0.90 28.00 6.90
N VAL A 212 -1.10 28.26 5.61
CA VAL A 212 -2.40 28.24 4.94
C VAL A 212 -2.94 26.83 4.66
N PHE A 213 -2.15 25.77 4.92
CA PHE A 213 -2.59 24.40 4.70
C PHE A 213 -3.81 24.06 5.56
N THR A 214 -4.92 23.74 4.91
CA THR A 214 -6.23 23.61 5.55
C THR A 214 -6.52 22.18 6.00
N ARG A 215 -7.49 22.04 6.91
CA ARG A 215 -8.06 20.74 7.28
C ARG A 215 -8.67 19.99 6.09
N SER A 216 -9.22 20.70 5.10
CA SER A 216 -9.80 20.07 3.90
C SER A 216 -8.71 19.39 3.07
N GLN A 217 -7.57 20.07 2.86
CA GLN A 217 -6.40 19.50 2.18
C GLN A 217 -5.83 18.30 2.95
N PHE A 218 -5.76 18.39 4.29
CA PHE A 218 -5.38 17.26 5.14
C PHE A 218 -6.28 16.03 4.90
N ARG A 219 -7.62 16.23 4.91
CA ARG A 219 -8.59 15.15 4.68
C ARG A 219 -8.46 14.56 3.28
N SER A 220 -8.22 15.39 2.26
CA SER A 220 -7.99 14.94 0.90
C SER A 220 -6.76 14.02 0.80
N LEU A 221 -5.62 14.42 1.38
CA LEU A 221 -4.43 13.58 1.41
C LEU A 221 -4.63 12.28 2.19
N CYS A 222 -5.34 12.31 3.32
CA CYS A 222 -5.73 11.09 4.03
C CYS A 222 -6.60 10.17 3.18
N SER A 223 -7.51 10.72 2.37
CA SER A 223 -8.37 9.95 1.47
C SER A 223 -7.56 9.31 0.34
N ILE A 224 -6.59 10.04 -0.21
CA ILE A 224 -5.66 9.51 -1.21
C ILE A 224 -4.83 8.37 -0.62
N HIS A 225 -4.24 8.58 0.57
CA HIS A 225 -3.44 7.55 1.24
C HIS A 225 -4.26 6.29 1.53
N TRP A 226 -5.54 6.42 1.92
CA TRP A 226 -6.44 5.27 2.12
C TRP A 226 -6.62 4.40 0.86
N GLY A 227 -6.33 4.94 -0.32
CA GLY A 227 -6.30 4.20 -1.58
C GLY A 227 -5.37 2.97 -1.53
N ILE A 228 -4.19 3.08 -0.90
CA ILE A 228 -3.25 1.96 -0.79
C ILE A 228 -3.80 0.82 0.10
N GLU A 229 -4.54 1.16 1.17
CA GLU A 229 -5.18 0.17 2.03
C GLU A 229 -6.30 -0.57 1.30
N CYS A 230 -7.08 0.15 0.51
CA CYS A 230 -8.10 -0.44 -0.38
C CYS A 230 -7.46 -1.35 -1.43
N TYR A 231 -6.36 -0.92 -2.04
CA TYR A 231 -5.57 -1.73 -2.96
C TYR A 231 -5.06 -3.03 -2.30
N HIS A 232 -4.44 -2.97 -1.11
CA HIS A 232 -3.99 -4.17 -0.41
C HIS A 232 -5.13 -5.13 -0.08
N ARG A 233 -6.31 -4.59 0.27
CA ARG A 233 -7.52 -5.38 0.49
C ARG A 233 -7.96 -6.09 -0.79
N ALA A 234 -8.02 -5.36 -1.91
CA ALA A 234 -8.38 -5.90 -3.21
C ALA A 234 -7.38 -6.96 -3.68
N LEU A 235 -6.08 -6.72 -3.51
CA LEU A 235 -5.02 -7.66 -3.85
C LEU A 235 -5.19 -9.02 -3.13
N LYS A 236 -5.55 -8.97 -1.84
CA LYS A 236 -5.83 -10.16 -1.02
C LYS A 236 -7.13 -10.87 -1.40
N GLN A 237 -8.20 -10.11 -1.61
CA GLN A 237 -9.56 -10.65 -1.79
C GLN A 237 -9.82 -11.11 -3.23
N LEU A 238 -9.34 -10.34 -4.20
CA LEU A 238 -9.65 -10.48 -5.62
C LEU A 238 -8.52 -11.17 -6.39
N CYS A 239 -7.27 -10.80 -6.11
CA CYS A 239 -6.12 -11.21 -6.94
C CYS A 239 -5.34 -12.42 -6.40
N GLY A 240 -5.84 -13.07 -5.34
CA GLY A 240 -5.29 -14.32 -4.82
C GLY A 240 -3.91 -14.21 -4.18
N LEU A 241 -3.51 -13.03 -3.70
CA LEU A 241 -2.19 -12.77 -3.12
C LEU A 241 -1.77 -13.82 -2.07
N SER A 242 -2.71 -14.24 -1.22
CA SER A 242 -2.43 -15.19 -0.13
C SER A 242 -2.65 -16.66 -0.50
N LYS A 243 -3.12 -16.98 -1.72
CA LYS A 243 -3.68 -18.30 -2.07
C LYS A 243 -2.64 -19.33 -2.57
N PHE A 244 -1.35 -18.99 -2.61
CA PHE A 244 -0.31 -19.90 -3.08
C PHE A 244 0.25 -20.84 -2.02
N LEU A 245 0.70 -22.02 -2.47
CA LEU A 245 1.34 -23.07 -1.65
C LEU A 245 2.82 -23.30 -2.00
N VAL A 246 3.35 -22.61 -3.02
CA VAL A 246 4.76 -22.69 -3.42
C VAL A 246 5.68 -22.21 -2.30
N ARG A 247 6.91 -22.75 -2.26
CA ARG A 247 7.84 -22.61 -1.14
C ARG A 247 9.22 -22.06 -1.51
N THR A 248 9.55 -21.93 -2.79
CA THR A 248 10.83 -21.33 -3.21
C THR A 248 10.68 -19.82 -3.34
N SER A 249 11.71 -19.04 -2.97
CA SER A 249 11.66 -17.57 -3.05
C SER A 249 11.27 -17.07 -4.44
N GLN A 250 11.81 -17.69 -5.50
CA GLN A 250 11.45 -17.36 -6.89
C GLN A 250 9.97 -17.56 -7.20
N ALA A 251 9.42 -18.74 -6.87
CA ALA A 251 8.01 -19.04 -7.17
C ALA A 251 7.06 -18.16 -6.35
N ILE A 252 7.46 -17.81 -5.13
CA ILE A 252 6.73 -16.87 -4.27
C ILE A 252 6.73 -15.48 -4.89
N ALA A 253 7.90 -14.98 -5.30
CA ALA A 253 8.03 -13.68 -5.94
C ALA A 253 7.18 -13.59 -7.21
N ASN A 254 7.27 -14.59 -8.08
CA ASN A 254 6.50 -14.66 -9.32
C ASN A 254 4.98 -14.77 -9.08
N HIS A 255 4.55 -15.50 -8.05
CA HIS A 255 3.12 -15.55 -7.70
C HIS A 255 2.64 -14.18 -7.24
N ILE A 256 3.41 -13.50 -6.38
CA ILE A 256 3.07 -12.15 -5.92
C ILE A 256 3.03 -11.18 -7.10
N PHE A 257 4.00 -11.23 -8.01
CA PHE A 257 3.99 -10.45 -9.25
C PHE A 257 2.72 -10.70 -10.06
N CYS A 258 2.31 -11.97 -10.25
CA CYS A 258 1.07 -12.29 -10.96
C CYS A 258 -0.17 -11.70 -10.27
N SER A 259 -0.23 -11.72 -8.94
CA SER A 259 -1.30 -11.08 -8.18
C SER A 259 -1.30 -9.55 -8.36
N LEU A 260 -0.13 -8.91 -8.36
CA LEU A 260 0.02 -7.47 -8.60
C LEU A 260 -0.45 -7.10 -10.01
N ARG A 261 0.01 -7.84 -11.00
CA ARG A 261 -0.38 -7.68 -12.40
C ARG A 261 -1.89 -7.86 -12.60
N ALA A 262 -2.49 -8.87 -11.95
CA ALA A 262 -3.94 -9.06 -11.99
C ALA A 262 -4.70 -7.84 -11.43
N PHE A 263 -4.17 -7.20 -10.38
CA PHE A 263 -4.73 -5.95 -9.87
C PHE A 263 -4.57 -4.81 -10.89
N CYS A 264 -3.39 -4.65 -11.50
CA CYS A 264 -3.18 -3.64 -12.55
C CYS A 264 -4.21 -3.78 -13.68
N GLN A 265 -4.50 -5.00 -14.12
CA GLN A 265 -5.53 -5.25 -15.12
C GLN A 265 -6.93 -4.82 -14.66
N LEU A 266 -7.32 -5.10 -13.41
CA LEU A 266 -8.59 -4.59 -12.85
C LEU A 266 -8.66 -3.07 -12.84
N GLU A 267 -7.55 -2.41 -12.50
CA GLU A 267 -7.48 -0.96 -12.45
C GLU A 267 -7.50 -0.34 -13.85
N LEU A 268 -6.81 -0.93 -14.83
CA LEU A 268 -6.88 -0.52 -16.23
C LEU A 268 -8.31 -0.65 -16.77
N MET A 269 -9.02 -1.73 -16.45
CA MET A 269 -10.43 -1.88 -16.81
C MET A 269 -11.30 -0.79 -16.18
N ARG A 270 -11.00 -0.36 -14.95
CA ARG A 270 -11.71 0.75 -14.29
C ARG A 270 -11.40 2.10 -14.95
N ILE A 271 -10.14 2.38 -15.24
CA ILE A 271 -9.69 3.61 -15.94
C ILE A 271 -10.32 3.69 -17.34
N GLN A 272 -10.47 2.55 -18.02
CA GLN A 272 -11.13 2.43 -19.32
C GLN A 272 -12.67 2.35 -19.22
N GLU A 273 -13.23 2.57 -18.03
CA GLU A 273 -14.68 2.55 -17.76
C GLU A 273 -15.38 1.24 -18.18
N THR A 274 -14.63 0.13 -18.26
CA THR A 274 -15.16 -1.20 -18.55
C THR A 274 -15.81 -1.84 -17.33
N ILE A 275 -15.37 -1.46 -16.13
CA ILE A 275 -15.99 -1.83 -14.85
C ILE A 275 -16.09 -0.59 -13.97
N GLU A 276 -17.14 -0.52 -13.14
CA GLU A 276 -17.34 0.58 -12.19
C GLU A 276 -16.40 0.46 -10.99
N ASN A 277 -16.15 -0.77 -10.53
CA ASN A 277 -15.28 -1.04 -9.39
C ASN A 277 -14.68 -2.45 -9.44
N TRP A 278 -13.55 -2.66 -8.75
CA TRP A 278 -12.79 -3.91 -8.80
C TRP A 278 -13.59 -5.17 -8.39
N TYR A 279 -14.64 -5.01 -7.57
CA TYR A 279 -15.43 -6.14 -7.07
C TYR A 279 -16.51 -6.60 -8.04
N GLU A 280 -16.78 -5.82 -9.10
CA GLU A 280 -17.78 -6.14 -10.10
C GLU A 280 -17.52 -7.49 -10.77
N ILE A 281 -16.30 -7.72 -11.26
CA ILE A 281 -15.95 -8.98 -11.93
C ILE A 281 -16.15 -10.19 -11.00
N GLN A 282 -15.70 -10.08 -9.73
CA GLN A 282 -15.89 -11.16 -8.77
C GLN A 282 -17.38 -11.42 -8.51
N ARG A 283 -18.18 -10.37 -8.34
CA ARG A 283 -19.62 -10.44 -8.11
C ARG A 283 -20.32 -11.09 -9.30
N GLU A 284 -20.03 -10.67 -10.51
CA GLU A 284 -20.63 -11.22 -11.74
C GLU A 284 -20.29 -12.69 -11.95
N LEU A 285 -19.01 -13.06 -11.81
CA LEU A 285 -18.59 -14.46 -11.89
C LEU A 285 -19.28 -15.32 -10.83
N TYR A 286 -19.36 -14.83 -9.59
CA TYR A 286 -20.04 -15.53 -8.51
C TYR A 286 -21.54 -15.70 -8.78
N LEU A 287 -22.23 -14.63 -9.21
CA LEU A 287 -23.66 -14.68 -9.54
C LEU A 287 -23.94 -15.68 -10.65
N LYS A 288 -23.09 -15.72 -11.69
CA LYS A 288 -23.20 -16.69 -12.78
C LYS A 288 -23.09 -18.13 -12.27
N VAL A 289 -22.03 -18.44 -11.51
CA VAL A 289 -21.80 -19.78 -10.96
C VAL A 289 -22.91 -20.19 -9.98
N ALA A 290 -23.32 -19.30 -9.08
CA ALA A 290 -24.41 -19.56 -8.13
C ALA A 290 -25.73 -19.85 -8.85
N ARG A 291 -26.05 -19.07 -9.89
CA ARG A 291 -27.24 -19.28 -10.74
C ARG A 291 -27.18 -20.64 -11.43
N GLU A 292 -26.07 -20.99 -12.07
CA GLU A 292 -25.87 -22.28 -12.74
C GLU A 292 -26.00 -23.45 -11.75
N PHE A 293 -25.44 -23.32 -10.55
CA PHE A 293 -25.56 -24.34 -9.49
C PHE A 293 -27.00 -24.53 -9.01
N ILE A 294 -27.73 -23.44 -8.75
CA ILE A 294 -29.14 -23.49 -8.31
C ILE A 294 -30.01 -24.16 -9.38
N ILE A 295 -29.83 -23.78 -10.66
CA ILE A 295 -30.58 -24.37 -11.77
C ILE A 295 -30.30 -25.87 -11.87
N LYS A 296 -29.02 -26.28 -11.82
CA LYS A 296 -28.63 -27.69 -11.87
C LYS A 296 -29.26 -28.49 -10.73
N ARG A 297 -29.21 -27.99 -9.50
CA ARG A 297 -29.83 -28.66 -8.34
C ARG A 297 -31.36 -28.75 -8.44
N ALA A 298 -32.02 -27.70 -8.92
CA ALA A 298 -33.47 -27.71 -9.14
C ALA A 298 -33.88 -28.73 -10.22
N GLN A 299 -33.08 -28.90 -11.27
CA GLN A 299 -33.29 -29.91 -12.31
C GLN A 299 -33.07 -31.34 -11.78
N GLU A 300 -32.01 -31.56 -11.01
CA GLU A 300 -31.74 -32.84 -10.34
C GLU A 300 -32.90 -33.25 -9.41
N GLN A 301 -33.42 -32.33 -8.60
CA GLN A 301 -34.56 -32.59 -7.72
C GLN A 301 -35.85 -32.90 -8.48
N LYS A 302 -36.11 -32.23 -9.61
CA LYS A 302 -37.26 -32.54 -10.47
C LYS A 302 -37.15 -33.94 -11.08
N ALA A 303 -35.96 -34.36 -11.49
CA ALA A 303 -35.71 -35.69 -12.06
C ALA A 303 -35.78 -36.82 -11.02
N LEU A 304 -35.51 -36.52 -9.75
CA LEU A 304 -35.67 -37.47 -8.62
C LEU A 304 -37.12 -37.60 -8.15
N ALA A 305 -37.96 -36.60 -8.43
CA ALA A 305 -39.38 -36.58 -8.06
C ALA A 305 -40.32 -37.11 -9.17
N SER A 306 -39.76 -37.45 -10.33
CA SER A 306 -40.43 -38.07 -11.49
C SER A 306 -40.06 -39.54 -11.61
#